data_AF-A0A1G0IMB1-F1
#
_entry.id   AF-A0A1G0IMB1-F1
#
_cell.length_a   1.000
_cell.length_b   1.000
_cell.length_c   1.000
_cell.angle_alpha   90.00
_cell.angle_beta   90.00
_cell.angle_gamma   90.00
#
_symmetry.space_group_name_H-M   'P 1'
#
loop_
_entity.id
_entity.type
_entity.pdbx_description
1 polymer ?
#
loop_
_entity_poly.entity_id
_entity_poly.type
_entity_poly.pdbx_seq_one_letter_code
_entity_poly.pdbx_strand_id
1 'polypeptide(L)'
;MAKGLHWLASFCVISVVSSPAFAIDLVQVYTQAIKSDPVFAQAQSNWESQKMQLPIAEAGYLPQITALGNADRVRTVYSPEVSTNVTSNTWQYGYSLSLTQPIFDYNQWTTIRGAQASVKSATATYIAAQQSLMQRTATAYFNVLEAYDQLRYTIANKRAVWQQFVTAREQFKVGLIAVTDEYDAHSQYDQVVAQQIVAQNNLNDQLENLRAITGRFYGSLKGLSDELPLSTPAPNNIDQWVGVAAKQNYSLIAQAYNVNAAMEAIKQQAGNGYPVLDLQGSYADARTSDNPPASGNPPQSGLATSMLGLQLTYKPLQGGLVLASIKQARYNYVAAAGLLEQTYRGVVNDTRTSFLGVLSSISQVNADKQRIISAKNAFEATEAGFKVGTRTMVDVLISLTTLYRAQQQYANDRYAYVDNLIALKAAAGTLSVNDLQAINIWLKQEITFPAQLSVSRVPDEEMTQEYSIGDMKKMSNTVTPEKAAPKPQQQTQKKSTMTAHHHKQLKLQQLKLPTPVTTAQNQKQIAAVIALPMPTATTNHLSEPRV
;
A
#
# COMPACT_ATOMS: atom_id res chain seq x y z
N MET A 1 -61.19 37.31 -28.84
CA MET A 1 -62.19 36.27 -29.21
C MET A 1 -61.50 34.93 -29.21
N ALA A 2 -62.21 33.92 -28.72
CA ALA A 2 -61.69 32.68 -28.16
C ALA A 2 -61.58 31.52 -29.17
N LYS A 3 -61.00 30.42 -28.66
CA LYS A 3 -61.03 28.99 -29.10
C LYS A 3 -60.00 28.65 -30.18
N GLY A 4 -59.11 27.65 -30.06
CA GLY A 4 -58.97 26.50 -29.16
C GLY A 4 -58.83 25.23 -30.01
N LEU A 5 -57.74 24.44 -29.91
CA LEU A 5 -57.71 23.03 -30.36
C LEU A 5 -56.48 22.23 -29.85
N HIS A 6 -56.77 21.33 -28.90
CA HIS A 6 -56.35 19.94 -28.67
C HIS A 6 -54.89 19.40 -28.85
N TRP A 7 -54.42 18.83 -27.73
CA TRP A 7 -53.79 17.50 -27.53
C TRP A 7 -52.47 17.14 -28.23
N LEU A 8 -51.44 16.88 -27.42
CA LEU A 8 -50.80 15.56 -27.31
C LEU A 8 -49.94 15.51 -26.03
N ALA A 9 -50.46 14.82 -25.01
CA ALA A 9 -49.72 14.50 -23.81
C ALA A 9 -48.75 13.35 -24.10
N SER A 10 -47.47 13.65 -24.33
CA SER A 10 -46.40 12.66 -24.30
C SER A 10 -46.09 12.31 -22.85
N PHE A 11 -46.72 11.25 -22.36
CA PHE A 11 -46.38 10.60 -21.10
C PHE A 11 -45.03 9.87 -21.30
N CYS A 12 -43.93 10.54 -20.95
CA CYS A 12 -42.60 9.93 -20.93
C CYS A 12 -42.54 9.00 -19.73
N VAL A 13 -42.85 7.72 -19.94
CA VAL A 13 -42.60 6.65 -18.96
C VAL A 13 -41.10 6.53 -18.80
N ILE A 14 -40.56 7.18 -17.77
CA ILE A 14 -39.21 6.91 -17.26
C ILE A 14 -39.27 5.48 -16.71
N SER A 15 -38.89 4.54 -17.56
CA SER A 15 -38.64 3.17 -17.18
C SER A 15 -37.40 3.20 -16.30
N VAL A 16 -37.60 3.24 -14.98
CA VAL A 16 -36.54 2.94 -14.02
C VAL A 16 -36.15 1.50 -14.29
N VAL A 17 -35.10 1.31 -15.09
CA VAL A 17 -34.42 0.03 -15.20
C VAL A 17 -33.77 -0.20 -13.84
N SER A 18 -34.54 -0.82 -12.94
CA SER A 18 -34.01 -1.41 -11.73
C SER A 18 -33.11 -2.55 -12.18
N SER A 19 -31.82 -2.26 -12.35
CA SER A 19 -30.82 -3.31 -12.48
C SER A 19 -31.00 -4.23 -11.27
N PRO A 20 -31.25 -5.53 -11.45
CA PRO A 20 -31.25 -6.45 -10.33
C PRO A 20 -29.93 -6.28 -9.60
N ALA A 21 -30.02 -5.86 -8.33
CA ALA A 21 -28.87 -5.71 -7.44
C ALA A 21 -28.38 -7.11 -7.09
N PHE A 22 -27.71 -7.77 -8.04
CA PHE A 22 -26.98 -8.98 -7.74
C PHE A 22 -25.84 -8.62 -6.79
N ALA A 23 -25.73 -9.34 -5.68
CA ALA A 23 -24.63 -9.22 -4.74
C ALA A 23 -23.29 -9.10 -5.47
N ILE A 24 -22.52 -8.05 -5.12
CA ILE A 24 -21.25 -7.78 -5.78
C ILE A 24 -20.23 -8.81 -5.32
N ASP A 25 -19.49 -9.38 -6.27
CA ASP A 25 -18.51 -10.43 -6.04
C ASP A 25 -17.08 -9.88 -5.95
N LEU A 26 -16.12 -10.70 -5.48
CA LEU A 26 -14.74 -10.26 -5.24
C LEU A 26 -14.07 -9.71 -6.51
N VAL A 27 -14.34 -10.33 -7.66
CA VAL A 27 -13.76 -9.91 -8.95
C VAL A 27 -14.33 -8.56 -9.36
N GLN A 28 -15.63 -8.34 -9.19
CA GLN A 28 -16.28 -7.07 -9.46
C GLN A 28 -15.73 -5.95 -8.56
N VAL A 29 -15.58 -6.21 -7.25
CA VAL A 29 -14.94 -5.26 -6.31
C VAL A 29 -13.52 -4.91 -6.78
N TYR A 30 -12.73 -5.90 -7.19
CA TYR A 30 -11.38 -5.68 -7.74
C TYR A 30 -11.40 -4.85 -9.04
N THR A 31 -12.29 -5.14 -9.99
CA THR A 31 -12.38 -4.34 -11.23
C THR A 31 -12.79 -2.89 -10.97
N GLN A 32 -13.55 -2.62 -9.91
CA GLN A 32 -13.85 -1.27 -9.47
C GLN A 32 -12.62 -0.62 -8.83
N ALA A 33 -11.92 -1.34 -7.96
CA ALA A 33 -10.68 -0.88 -7.33
C ALA A 33 -9.60 -0.47 -8.34
N ILE A 34 -9.42 -1.22 -9.44
CA ILE A 34 -8.50 -0.85 -10.53
C ILE A 34 -8.77 0.57 -11.06
N LYS A 35 -10.05 0.96 -11.15
CA LYS A 35 -10.45 2.25 -11.73
C LYS A 35 -10.41 3.40 -10.74
N SER A 36 -10.52 3.11 -9.45
CA SER A 36 -10.74 4.12 -8.40
C SER A 36 -9.57 4.28 -7.43
N ASP A 37 -8.71 3.27 -7.26
CA ASP A 37 -7.69 3.27 -6.21
C ASP A 37 -6.59 4.30 -6.51
N PRO A 38 -6.40 5.32 -5.65
CA PRO A 38 -5.43 6.39 -5.90
C PRO A 38 -3.98 5.91 -5.81
N VAL A 39 -3.69 4.86 -5.02
CA VAL A 39 -2.34 4.30 -4.88
C VAL A 39 -1.92 3.62 -6.19
N PHE A 40 -2.82 2.86 -6.81
CA PHE A 40 -2.58 2.24 -8.11
C PHE A 40 -2.51 3.27 -9.25
N ALA A 41 -3.39 4.28 -9.24
CA ALA A 41 -3.33 5.37 -10.22
C ALA A 41 -2.00 6.16 -10.14
N GLN A 42 -1.48 6.38 -8.94
CA GLN A 42 -0.15 6.94 -8.73
C GLN A 42 0.95 6.04 -9.30
N ALA A 43 0.90 4.73 -9.02
CA ALA A 43 1.87 3.78 -9.54
C ALA A 43 1.88 3.73 -11.09
N GLN A 44 0.69 3.79 -11.71
CA GLN A 44 0.55 3.88 -13.16
C GLN A 44 1.15 5.17 -13.72
N SER A 45 0.82 6.32 -13.13
CA SER A 45 1.36 7.62 -13.57
C SER A 45 2.88 7.70 -13.43
N ASN A 46 3.42 7.14 -12.34
CA ASN A 46 4.86 7.03 -12.14
C ASN A 46 5.50 6.13 -13.21
N TRP A 47 4.89 4.99 -13.54
CA TRP A 47 5.40 4.10 -14.58
C TRP A 47 5.43 4.78 -15.95
N GLU A 48 4.35 5.46 -16.37
CA GLU A 48 4.31 6.19 -17.63
C GLU A 48 5.36 7.32 -17.68
N SER A 49 5.53 8.06 -16.58
CA SER A 49 6.58 9.07 -16.45
C SER A 49 7.98 8.47 -16.58
N GLN A 50 8.25 7.35 -15.90
CA GLN A 50 9.55 6.68 -15.94
C GLN A 50 9.82 6.06 -17.32
N LYS A 51 8.80 5.58 -18.03
CA LYS A 51 8.91 5.08 -19.41
C LYS A 51 9.44 6.14 -20.37
N MET A 52 9.15 7.43 -20.12
CA MET A 52 9.69 8.54 -20.91
C MET A 52 11.19 8.76 -20.71
N GLN A 53 11.84 8.17 -19.70
CA GLN A 53 13.30 8.31 -19.54
C GLN A 53 14.08 7.68 -20.70
N LEU A 54 13.57 6.61 -21.32
CA LEU A 54 14.23 6.00 -22.47
C LEU A 54 14.25 6.94 -23.69
N PRO A 55 13.11 7.45 -24.20
CA PRO A 55 13.13 8.38 -25.33
C PRO A 55 13.86 9.69 -24.98
N ILE A 56 13.81 10.17 -23.73
CA ILE A 56 14.61 11.33 -23.30
C ILE A 56 16.12 11.03 -23.41
N ALA A 57 16.56 9.84 -22.99
CA ALA A 57 17.96 9.43 -23.12
C ALA A 57 18.37 9.25 -24.59
N GLU A 58 17.50 8.68 -25.42
CA GLU A 58 17.72 8.50 -26.86
C GLU A 58 17.79 9.84 -27.61
N ALA A 59 16.97 10.83 -27.21
CA ALA A 59 16.99 12.17 -27.79
C ALA A 59 18.36 12.84 -27.68
N GLY A 60 19.12 12.53 -26.62
CA GLY A 60 20.49 13.01 -26.46
C GLY A 60 21.48 12.49 -27.51
N TYR A 61 21.11 11.49 -28.32
CA TYR A 61 21.89 10.99 -29.45
C TYR A 61 21.29 11.40 -30.82
N LEU A 62 20.13 12.05 -30.84
CA LEU A 62 19.49 12.56 -32.05
C LEU A 62 20.01 13.97 -32.42
N PRO A 63 19.84 14.40 -33.68
CA PRO A 63 20.34 15.70 -34.10
C PRO A 63 19.60 16.82 -33.34
N GLN A 64 20.37 17.70 -32.73
CA GLN A 64 19.86 18.86 -32.01
C GLN A 64 19.99 20.10 -32.90
N ILE A 65 18.87 20.78 -33.13
CA ILE A 65 18.83 22.02 -33.92
C ILE A 65 18.43 23.16 -33.00
N THR A 66 19.28 24.18 -32.89
CA THR A 66 19.01 25.38 -32.10
C THR A 66 18.93 26.58 -33.02
N ALA A 67 17.84 27.34 -32.93
CA ALA A 67 17.69 28.63 -33.60
C ALA A 67 17.77 29.76 -32.57
N LEU A 68 18.64 30.73 -32.81
CA LEU A 68 18.86 31.90 -31.97
C LEU A 68 18.64 33.14 -32.81
N GLY A 69 17.85 34.09 -32.32
CA GLY A 69 17.70 35.42 -32.90
C GLY A 69 18.07 36.46 -31.86
N ASN A 70 18.78 37.51 -32.27
CA ASN A 70 19.20 38.58 -31.37
C ASN A 70 18.96 39.95 -32.00
N ALA A 71 18.73 40.94 -31.15
CA ALA A 71 18.57 42.35 -31.50
C ALA A 71 19.06 43.20 -30.33
N ASP A 72 20.31 43.63 -30.42
CA ASP A 72 21.04 44.31 -29.38
C ASP A 72 21.33 45.75 -29.78
N ARG A 73 21.30 46.65 -28.78
CA ARG A 73 21.82 48.01 -28.92
C ARG A 73 23.04 48.15 -28.03
N VAL A 74 24.20 48.22 -28.65
CA VAL A 74 25.47 48.38 -27.94
C VAL A 74 25.87 49.85 -27.97
N ARG A 75 26.05 50.45 -26.79
CA ARG A 75 26.64 51.78 -26.66
C ARG A 75 28.11 51.63 -26.30
N THR A 76 28.98 52.02 -27.22
CA THR A 76 30.43 52.00 -27.02
C THR A 76 30.91 53.42 -26.83
N VAL A 77 31.61 53.70 -25.73
CA VAL A 77 32.27 54.98 -25.48
C VAL A 77 33.76 54.77 -25.64
N TYR A 78 34.34 55.37 -26.67
CA TYR A 78 35.77 55.38 -26.93
C TYR A 78 36.36 56.68 -26.39
N SER A 79 37.24 56.58 -25.38
CA SER A 79 37.85 57.73 -24.70
C SER A 79 39.37 57.75 -24.93
N PRO A 80 39.85 58.24 -26.10
CA PRO A 80 41.27 58.32 -26.40
C PRO A 80 41.98 59.39 -25.56
N GLU A 81 43.26 59.17 -25.24
CA GLU A 81 44.05 60.02 -24.33
C GLU A 81 44.30 61.45 -24.86
N VAL A 82 44.23 61.64 -26.19
CA VAL A 82 44.58 62.90 -26.88
C VAL A 82 43.43 63.44 -27.76
N SER A 83 42.21 62.91 -27.62
CA SER A 83 41.05 63.31 -28.44
C SER A 83 39.73 63.26 -27.64
N THR A 84 38.67 63.87 -28.17
CA THR A 84 37.35 63.88 -27.54
C THR A 84 36.72 62.49 -27.51
N ASN A 85 35.95 62.20 -26.44
CA ASN A 85 35.24 60.92 -26.33
C ASN A 85 34.27 60.74 -27.49
N VAL A 86 34.43 59.64 -28.23
CA VAL A 86 33.52 59.27 -29.32
C VAL A 86 32.54 58.24 -28.76
N THR A 87 31.26 58.57 -28.76
CA THR A 87 30.20 57.60 -28.43
C THR A 87 29.62 57.05 -29.72
N SER A 88 29.64 55.73 -29.89
CA SER A 88 28.91 55.02 -30.95
C SER A 88 27.75 54.24 -30.35
N ASN A 89 26.58 54.33 -30.98
CA ASN A 89 25.46 53.44 -30.74
C ASN A 89 25.34 52.50 -31.93
N THR A 90 25.60 51.22 -31.72
CA THR A 90 25.49 50.19 -32.75
C THR A 90 24.28 49.32 -32.48
N TRP A 91 23.39 49.22 -33.47
CA TRP A 91 22.37 48.18 -33.49
C TRP A 91 22.95 46.93 -34.14
N GLN A 92 22.82 45.79 -33.45
CA GLN A 92 23.24 44.49 -33.95
C GLN A 92 22.01 43.59 -33.97
N TYR A 93 21.71 42.99 -35.10
CA TYR A 93 20.57 42.07 -35.20
C TYR A 93 20.94 40.93 -36.13
N GLY A 94 20.45 39.74 -35.81
CA GLY A 94 20.83 38.56 -36.55
C GLY A 94 20.05 37.33 -36.13
N TYR A 95 20.28 36.26 -36.88
CA TYR A 95 19.79 34.94 -36.55
C TYR A 95 20.89 33.92 -36.82
N SER A 96 20.90 32.86 -36.03
CA SER A 96 21.77 31.70 -36.21
C SER A 96 21.00 30.40 -36.00
N LEU A 97 21.35 29.41 -36.81
CA LEU A 97 20.90 28.03 -36.71
C LEU A 97 22.13 27.18 -36.47
N SER A 98 22.15 26.39 -35.41
CA SER A 98 23.20 25.41 -35.13
C SER A 98 22.61 23.99 -35.10
N LEU A 99 23.35 23.06 -35.69
CA LEU A 99 23.08 21.63 -35.72
C LEU A 99 24.20 20.91 -35.00
N THR A 100 23.87 20.09 -34.01
CA THR A 100 24.82 19.22 -33.31
C THR A 100 24.30 17.79 -33.37
N GLN A 101 25.09 16.87 -33.92
CA GLN A 101 24.80 15.45 -33.96
C GLN A 101 25.97 14.66 -33.36
N PRO A 102 25.80 13.99 -32.22
CA PRO A 102 26.83 13.10 -31.68
C PRO A 102 27.11 11.95 -32.65
N ILE A 103 28.38 11.74 -33.01
CA ILE A 103 28.83 10.58 -33.78
C ILE A 103 29.36 9.51 -32.84
N PHE A 104 30.16 9.93 -31.85
CA PHE A 104 30.68 9.05 -30.82
C PHE A 104 30.63 9.75 -29.47
N ASP A 105 29.77 9.23 -28.59
CA ASP A 105 29.72 9.61 -27.18
C ASP A 105 29.41 8.37 -26.34
N TYR A 106 30.44 7.85 -25.65
CA TYR A 106 30.30 6.68 -24.80
C TYR A 106 29.38 6.94 -23.59
N ASN A 107 29.38 8.18 -23.06
CA ASN A 107 28.50 8.55 -21.96
C ASN A 107 27.04 8.40 -22.39
N GLN A 108 26.67 8.93 -23.56
CA GLN A 108 25.29 8.87 -24.06
C GLN A 108 24.80 7.42 -24.25
N TRP A 109 25.64 6.52 -24.77
CA TRP A 109 25.28 5.10 -24.87
C TRP A 109 25.03 4.44 -23.51
N THR A 110 25.87 4.74 -22.51
CA THR A 110 25.63 4.24 -21.14
C THR A 110 24.40 4.87 -20.49
N THR A 111 24.08 6.12 -20.81
CA THR A 111 22.86 6.81 -20.36
C THR A 111 21.62 6.10 -20.91
N ILE A 112 21.60 5.74 -22.20
CA ILE A 112 20.50 4.97 -22.81
C ILE A 112 20.36 3.59 -22.16
N ARG A 113 21.46 2.86 -21.95
CA ARG A 113 21.42 1.55 -21.25
C ARG A 113 20.92 1.67 -19.82
N GLY A 114 21.35 2.71 -19.10
CA GLY A 114 20.88 3.02 -17.76
C GLY A 114 19.38 3.31 -17.73
N ALA A 115 18.90 4.17 -18.63
CA ALA A 115 17.48 4.48 -18.77
C ALA A 115 16.66 3.22 -19.12
N GLN A 116 17.16 2.35 -20.00
CA GLN A 116 16.51 1.08 -20.32
C GLN A 116 16.37 0.18 -19.08
N ALA A 117 17.40 0.08 -18.24
CA ALA A 117 17.31 -0.65 -16.98
C ALA A 117 16.31 -0.02 -16.00
N SER A 118 16.31 1.32 -15.88
CA SER A 118 15.33 2.06 -15.06
C SER A 118 13.89 1.82 -15.53
N VAL A 119 13.61 1.84 -16.83
CA VAL A 119 12.28 1.55 -17.38
C VAL A 119 11.83 0.12 -17.06
N LYS A 120 12.75 -0.87 -17.16
CA LYS A 120 12.46 -2.25 -16.77
C LYS A 120 12.16 -2.38 -15.28
N SER A 121 12.91 -1.68 -14.42
CA SER A 121 12.64 -1.60 -12.98
C SER A 121 11.27 -0.98 -12.68
N ALA A 122 10.94 0.15 -13.33
CA ALA A 122 9.67 0.83 -13.18
C ALA A 122 8.49 -0.06 -13.63
N THR A 123 8.68 -0.81 -14.71
CA THR A 123 7.66 -1.76 -15.21
C THR A 123 7.42 -2.89 -14.21
N ALA A 124 8.48 -3.48 -13.66
CA ALA A 124 8.34 -4.50 -12.61
C ALA A 124 7.67 -3.92 -11.34
N THR A 125 8.03 -2.69 -10.95
CA THR A 125 7.41 -1.99 -9.81
C THR A 125 5.91 -1.75 -10.04
N TYR A 126 5.49 -1.40 -11.26
CA TYR A 126 4.09 -1.25 -11.63
C TYR A 126 3.32 -2.58 -11.50
N ILE A 127 3.90 -3.68 -11.99
CA ILE A 127 3.26 -5.01 -11.88
C ILE A 127 3.17 -5.44 -10.41
N ALA A 128 4.20 -5.16 -9.59
CA ALA A 128 4.15 -5.40 -8.15
C ALA A 128 3.02 -4.58 -7.48
N ALA A 129 2.83 -3.32 -7.89
CA ALA A 129 1.73 -2.49 -7.41
C ALA A 129 0.35 -3.06 -7.82
N GLN A 130 0.24 -3.66 -9.00
CA GLN A 130 -0.97 -4.35 -9.44
C GLN A 130 -1.29 -5.57 -8.54
N GLN A 131 -0.30 -6.40 -8.22
CA GLN A 131 -0.46 -7.53 -7.29
C GLN A 131 -0.80 -7.05 -5.87
N SER A 132 -0.17 -5.96 -5.42
CA SER A 132 -0.50 -5.33 -4.14
C SER A 132 -1.95 -4.83 -4.10
N LEU A 133 -2.47 -4.23 -5.18
CA LEU A 133 -3.87 -3.88 -5.28
C LEU A 133 -4.78 -5.12 -5.17
N MET A 134 -4.47 -6.20 -5.90
CA MET A 134 -5.23 -7.45 -5.81
C MET A 134 -5.31 -7.96 -4.36
N GLN A 135 -4.18 -8.02 -3.68
CA GLN A 135 -4.11 -8.49 -2.29
C GLN A 135 -4.87 -7.56 -1.34
N ARG A 136 -4.64 -6.24 -1.40
CA ARG A 136 -5.33 -5.26 -0.54
C ARG A 136 -6.84 -5.31 -0.72
N THR A 137 -7.32 -5.41 -1.97
CA THR A 137 -8.76 -5.50 -2.24
C THR A 137 -9.35 -6.80 -1.71
N ALA A 138 -8.66 -7.93 -1.88
CA ALA A 138 -9.14 -9.20 -1.36
C ALA A 138 -9.16 -9.24 0.17
N THR A 139 -8.11 -8.78 0.84
CA THR A 139 -8.09 -8.70 2.30
C THR A 139 -9.16 -7.73 2.82
N ALA A 140 -9.34 -6.56 2.22
CA ALA A 140 -10.43 -5.65 2.61
C ALA A 140 -11.82 -6.27 2.42
N TYR A 141 -12.01 -7.05 1.35
CA TYR A 141 -13.26 -7.79 1.12
C TYR A 141 -13.50 -8.84 2.21
N PHE A 142 -12.51 -9.66 2.55
CA PHE A 142 -12.64 -10.70 3.57
C PHE A 142 -12.75 -10.13 4.98
N ASN A 143 -12.10 -9.01 5.30
CA ASN A 143 -12.27 -8.31 6.57
C ASN A 143 -13.72 -7.84 6.80
N VAL A 144 -14.42 -7.40 5.74
CA VAL A 144 -15.84 -7.05 5.83
C VAL A 144 -16.68 -8.29 6.13
N LEU A 145 -16.41 -9.40 5.44
CA LEU A 145 -17.12 -10.67 5.67
C LEU A 145 -16.87 -11.23 7.08
N GLU A 146 -15.63 -11.15 7.55
CA GLU A 146 -15.23 -11.54 8.90
C GLU A 146 -15.96 -10.69 9.95
N ALA A 147 -15.94 -9.37 9.81
CA ALA A 147 -16.62 -8.47 10.74
C ALA A 147 -18.14 -8.69 10.75
N TYR A 148 -18.72 -9.02 9.59
CA TYR A 148 -20.13 -9.39 9.49
C TYR A 148 -20.43 -10.69 10.24
N ASP A 149 -19.64 -11.74 10.06
CA ASP A 149 -19.83 -13.02 10.77
C ASP A 149 -19.65 -12.85 12.28
N GLN A 150 -18.67 -12.05 12.72
CA GLN A 150 -18.46 -11.71 14.13
C GLN A 150 -19.70 -11.02 14.74
N LEU A 151 -20.28 -10.05 14.04
CA LEU A 151 -21.52 -9.40 14.44
C LEU A 151 -22.68 -10.39 14.48
N ARG A 152 -22.83 -11.24 13.45
CA ARG A 152 -23.88 -12.25 13.36
C ARG A 152 -23.84 -13.22 14.55
N TYR A 153 -22.67 -13.75 14.89
CA TYR A 153 -22.50 -14.63 16.05
C TYR A 153 -22.71 -13.89 17.37
N THR A 154 -22.33 -12.61 17.46
CA THR A 154 -22.58 -11.78 18.66
C THR A 154 -24.07 -11.53 18.87
N ILE A 155 -24.84 -11.28 17.80
CA ILE A 155 -26.30 -11.13 17.86
C ILE A 155 -26.96 -12.46 18.28
N ALA A 156 -26.48 -13.59 17.74
CA ALA A 156 -26.97 -14.91 18.13
C ALA A 156 -26.68 -15.21 19.61
N ASN A 157 -25.47 -14.88 20.09
CA ASN A 157 -25.11 -14.96 21.51
C ASN A 157 -26.04 -14.09 22.36
N LYS A 158 -26.27 -12.83 21.97
CA LYS A 158 -27.16 -11.92 22.67
C LYS A 158 -28.57 -12.49 22.83
N ARG A 159 -29.13 -13.03 21.74
CA ARG A 159 -30.45 -13.66 21.75
C ARG A 159 -30.49 -14.88 22.69
N ALA A 160 -29.45 -15.70 22.69
CA ALA A 160 -29.38 -16.87 23.54
C ALA A 160 -29.24 -16.50 25.03
N VAL A 161 -28.38 -15.52 25.36
CA VAL A 161 -28.24 -15.00 26.73
C VAL A 161 -29.51 -14.31 27.21
N TRP A 162 -30.19 -13.55 26.35
CA TRP A 162 -31.51 -12.97 26.65
C TRP A 162 -32.53 -14.04 27.04
N GLN A 163 -32.59 -15.15 26.31
CA GLN A 163 -33.49 -16.25 26.64
C GLN A 163 -33.17 -16.86 28.01
N GLN A 164 -31.88 -16.98 28.37
CA GLN A 164 -31.47 -17.45 29.69
C GLN A 164 -31.84 -16.46 30.79
N PHE A 165 -31.65 -15.15 30.56
CA PHE A 165 -32.08 -14.10 31.49
C PHE A 165 -33.59 -14.11 31.74
N VAL A 166 -34.42 -14.17 30.69
CA VAL A 166 -35.88 -14.25 30.84
C VAL A 166 -36.27 -15.49 31.62
N THR A 167 -35.65 -16.65 31.30
CA THR A 167 -35.90 -17.90 32.03
C THR A 167 -35.51 -17.79 33.51
N ALA A 168 -34.34 -17.21 33.81
CA ALA A 168 -33.87 -16.98 35.17
C ALA A 168 -34.86 -16.11 35.95
N ARG A 169 -35.28 -14.99 35.37
CA ARG A 169 -36.23 -14.07 35.99
C ARG A 169 -37.56 -14.75 36.32
N GLU A 170 -38.11 -15.53 35.41
CA GLU A 170 -39.38 -16.23 35.67
C GLU A 170 -39.22 -17.31 36.75
N GLN A 171 -38.09 -18.04 36.76
CA GLN A 171 -37.79 -19.02 37.82
C GLN A 171 -37.57 -18.37 39.20
N PHE A 172 -36.96 -17.19 39.25
CA PHE A 172 -36.79 -16.43 40.49
C PHE A 172 -38.14 -15.96 41.05
N LYS A 173 -39.04 -15.43 40.20
CA LYS A 173 -40.39 -15.01 40.60
C LYS A 173 -41.20 -16.13 41.26
N VAL A 174 -41.01 -17.37 40.82
CA VAL A 174 -41.67 -18.55 41.41
C VAL A 174 -40.83 -19.24 42.50
N GLY A 175 -39.68 -18.67 42.88
CA GLY A 175 -38.83 -19.14 43.98
C GLY A 175 -37.99 -20.38 43.69
N LEU A 176 -37.74 -20.72 42.42
CA LEU A 176 -36.98 -21.91 42.00
C LEU A 176 -35.46 -21.69 41.97
N ILE A 177 -34.99 -20.44 41.84
CA ILE A 177 -33.56 -20.08 41.81
C ILE A 177 -33.28 -18.89 42.73
N ALA A 178 -32.00 -18.59 42.99
CA ALA A 178 -31.60 -17.44 43.81
C ALA A 178 -31.62 -16.13 43.02
N VAL A 179 -31.80 -15.00 43.72
CA VAL A 179 -31.73 -13.65 43.10
C VAL A 179 -30.35 -13.36 42.46
N THR A 180 -29.30 -14.02 42.96
CA THR A 180 -27.94 -13.91 42.39
C THR A 180 -27.89 -14.44 40.96
N ASP A 181 -28.59 -15.54 40.66
CA ASP A 181 -28.61 -16.14 39.31
C ASP A 181 -29.33 -15.23 38.29
N GLU A 182 -30.36 -14.50 38.72
CA GLU A 182 -31.02 -13.49 37.88
C GLU A 182 -30.08 -12.32 37.57
N TYR A 183 -29.40 -11.77 38.59
CA TYR A 183 -28.47 -10.67 38.40
C TYR A 183 -27.25 -11.06 37.56
N ASP A 184 -26.74 -12.29 37.71
CA ASP A 184 -25.65 -12.80 36.88
C ASP A 184 -26.08 -12.91 35.40
N ALA A 185 -27.30 -13.40 35.14
CA ALA A 185 -27.84 -13.47 33.78
C ALA A 185 -28.09 -12.08 33.16
N HIS A 186 -28.58 -11.11 33.95
CA HIS A 186 -28.75 -9.73 33.52
C HIS A 186 -27.39 -9.08 33.19
N SER A 187 -26.40 -9.21 34.07
CA SER A 187 -25.06 -8.69 33.86
C SER A 187 -24.41 -9.27 32.60
N GLN A 188 -24.58 -10.58 32.36
CA GLN A 188 -24.07 -11.23 31.16
C GLN A 188 -24.78 -10.72 29.90
N TYR A 189 -26.08 -10.46 29.95
CA TYR A 189 -26.83 -9.86 28.84
C TYR A 189 -26.28 -8.47 28.50
N ASP A 190 -26.10 -7.59 29.50
CA ASP A 190 -25.56 -6.24 29.32
C ASP A 190 -24.14 -6.28 28.72
N GLN A 191 -23.31 -7.24 29.13
CA GLN A 191 -21.98 -7.44 28.54
C GLN A 191 -22.06 -7.79 27.05
N VAL A 192 -22.98 -8.66 26.64
CA VAL A 192 -23.12 -9.03 25.21
C VAL A 192 -23.74 -7.90 24.40
N VAL A 193 -24.61 -7.08 24.99
CA VAL A 193 -25.10 -5.83 24.38
C VAL A 193 -23.91 -4.91 24.07
N ALA A 194 -22.99 -4.70 25.02
CA ALA A 194 -21.79 -3.92 24.78
C ALA A 194 -20.90 -4.51 23.68
N GLN A 195 -20.72 -5.84 23.65
CA GLN A 195 -19.96 -6.53 22.59
C GLN A 195 -20.60 -6.35 21.20
N GLN A 196 -21.94 -6.35 21.11
CA GLN A 196 -22.64 -6.11 19.86
C GLN A 196 -22.33 -4.71 19.31
N ILE A 197 -22.28 -3.68 20.17
CA ILE A 197 -21.96 -2.30 19.75
C ILE A 197 -20.56 -2.26 19.14
N VAL A 198 -19.58 -2.90 19.78
CA VAL A 198 -18.20 -2.98 19.26
C VAL A 198 -18.14 -3.72 17.92
N ALA A 199 -18.80 -4.89 17.82
CA ALA A 199 -18.82 -5.68 16.59
C ALA A 199 -19.51 -4.92 15.43
N GLN A 200 -20.58 -4.17 15.72
CA GLN A 200 -21.26 -3.34 14.74
C GLN A 200 -20.36 -2.19 14.26
N ASN A 201 -19.64 -1.55 15.17
CA ASN A 201 -18.68 -0.50 14.79
C ASN A 201 -17.56 -1.07 13.92
N ASN A 202 -17.01 -2.23 14.27
CA ASN A 202 -15.98 -2.89 13.46
C ASN A 202 -16.48 -3.18 12.04
N LEU A 203 -17.71 -3.67 11.87
CA LEU A 203 -18.30 -3.87 10.53
C LEU A 203 -18.38 -2.55 9.74
N ASN A 204 -18.80 -1.47 10.39
CA ASN A 204 -18.86 -0.15 9.76
C ASN A 204 -17.45 0.33 9.36
N ASP A 205 -16.45 0.14 10.21
CA ASP A 205 -15.05 0.50 9.95
C ASP A 205 -14.51 -0.28 8.74
N GLN A 206 -14.78 -1.60 8.65
CA GLN A 206 -14.32 -2.40 7.51
C GLN A 206 -15.03 -2.02 6.20
N LEU A 207 -16.31 -1.65 6.24
CA LEU A 207 -17.02 -1.14 5.06
C LEU A 207 -16.41 0.17 4.55
N GLU A 208 -16.02 1.08 5.46
CA GLU A 208 -15.34 2.32 5.07
C GLU A 208 -13.91 2.06 4.58
N ASN A 209 -13.18 1.08 5.13
CA ASN A 209 -11.87 0.66 4.62
C ASN A 209 -11.98 0.12 3.18
N LEU A 210 -13.00 -0.69 2.89
CA LEU A 210 -13.26 -1.19 1.54
C LEU A 210 -13.66 -0.05 0.58
N ARG A 211 -14.46 0.91 1.06
CA ARG A 211 -14.82 2.11 0.31
C ARG A 211 -13.62 2.99 0.00
N ALA A 212 -12.65 3.12 0.91
CA ALA A 212 -11.45 3.91 0.69
C ALA A 212 -10.62 3.41 -0.52
N ILE A 213 -10.61 2.09 -0.76
CA ILE A 213 -9.92 1.48 -1.91
C ILE A 213 -10.75 1.58 -3.19
N THR A 214 -12.06 1.36 -3.10
CA THR A 214 -12.95 1.17 -4.26
C THR A 214 -13.75 2.42 -4.66
N GLY A 215 -13.72 3.47 -3.84
CA GLY A 215 -14.50 4.69 -4.02
C GLY A 215 -16.03 4.52 -3.91
N ARG A 216 -16.53 3.34 -3.52
CA ARG A 216 -17.97 3.02 -3.50
C ARG A 216 -18.40 2.36 -2.21
N PHE A 217 -19.64 2.62 -1.82
CA PHE A 217 -20.28 1.94 -0.70
C PHE A 217 -20.97 0.67 -1.20
N TYR A 218 -20.83 -0.43 -0.45
CA TYR A 218 -21.45 -1.72 -0.76
C TYR A 218 -22.57 -2.01 0.23
N GLY A 219 -23.81 -2.09 -0.26
CA GLY A 219 -24.97 -2.51 0.54
C GLY A 219 -25.11 -4.04 0.64
N SER A 220 -24.49 -4.79 -0.26
CA SER A 220 -24.38 -6.25 -0.17
C SER A 220 -23.10 -6.77 -0.80
N LEU A 221 -22.61 -7.91 -0.31
CA LEU A 221 -21.47 -8.67 -0.85
C LEU A 221 -21.78 -10.16 -0.86
N LYS A 222 -21.04 -10.94 -1.66
CA LYS A 222 -21.15 -12.40 -1.62
C LYS A 222 -20.31 -13.00 -0.48
N GLY A 223 -20.98 -13.62 0.49
CA GLY A 223 -20.40 -14.35 1.60
C GLY A 223 -19.77 -15.68 1.23
N LEU A 224 -18.86 -16.11 2.10
CA LEU A 224 -18.10 -17.34 1.98
C LEU A 224 -18.97 -18.58 2.26
N SER A 225 -18.97 -19.54 1.34
CA SER A 225 -19.67 -20.81 1.47
C SER A 225 -19.18 -21.61 2.68
N ASP A 226 -20.11 -22.22 3.43
CA ASP A 226 -19.82 -23.02 4.63
C ASP A 226 -18.80 -24.14 4.37
N GLU A 227 -18.85 -24.73 3.18
CA GLU A 227 -17.84 -25.69 2.70
C GLU A 227 -16.72 -24.95 1.94
N LEU A 228 -15.56 -24.88 2.58
CA LEU A 228 -14.32 -24.32 2.04
C LEU A 228 -13.40 -25.48 1.63
N PRO A 229 -12.93 -25.56 0.38
CA PRO A 229 -11.95 -26.56 -0.02
C PRO A 229 -10.59 -26.21 0.58
N LEU A 230 -10.30 -26.76 1.77
CA LEU A 230 -9.01 -26.61 2.46
C LEU A 230 -7.93 -27.39 1.71
N SER A 231 -7.36 -26.76 0.69
CA SER A 231 -6.28 -27.33 -0.12
C SER A 231 -4.91 -26.89 0.40
N THR A 232 -4.00 -27.86 0.50
CA THR A 232 -2.58 -27.57 0.77
C THR A 232 -1.93 -26.97 -0.47
N PRO A 233 -1.00 -26.01 -0.33
CA PRO A 233 -0.27 -25.46 -1.48
C PRO A 233 0.42 -26.58 -2.25
N ALA A 234 0.23 -26.61 -3.57
CA ALA A 234 0.92 -27.52 -4.47
C ALA A 234 2.02 -26.74 -5.22
N PRO A 235 3.30 -27.16 -5.15
CA PRO A 235 3.83 -28.31 -4.42
C PRO A 235 3.85 -28.10 -2.89
N ASN A 236 3.69 -29.18 -2.10
CA ASN A 236 3.79 -29.14 -0.64
C ASN A 236 5.27 -29.14 -0.20
N ASN A 237 6.05 -28.20 -0.71
CA ASN A 237 7.46 -28.02 -0.41
C ASN A 237 7.77 -26.52 -0.39
N ILE A 238 8.12 -26.03 0.80
CA ILE A 238 8.38 -24.61 1.06
C ILE A 238 9.56 -24.06 0.23
N ASP A 239 10.61 -24.86 -0.01
CA ASP A 239 11.79 -24.42 -0.74
C ASP A 239 11.51 -24.27 -2.24
N GLN A 240 10.57 -25.04 -2.78
CA GLN A 240 10.10 -24.86 -4.15
C GLN A 240 9.36 -23.53 -4.32
N TRP A 241 8.52 -23.14 -3.36
CA TRP A 241 7.87 -21.84 -3.35
C TRP A 241 8.87 -20.68 -3.24
N VAL A 242 9.89 -20.82 -2.38
CA VAL A 242 10.99 -19.84 -2.31
C VAL A 242 11.74 -19.74 -3.63
N GLY A 243 12.00 -20.87 -4.30
CA GLY A 243 12.65 -20.89 -5.61
C GLY A 243 11.82 -20.23 -6.72
N VAL A 244 10.49 -20.32 -6.65
CA VAL A 244 9.56 -19.60 -7.54
C VAL A 244 9.57 -18.10 -7.22
N ALA A 245 9.43 -17.74 -5.94
CA ALA A 245 9.44 -16.35 -5.48
C ALA A 245 10.72 -15.62 -5.89
N ALA A 246 11.87 -16.26 -5.75
CA ALA A 246 13.18 -15.70 -6.14
C ALA A 246 13.29 -15.39 -7.64
N LYS A 247 12.43 -15.96 -8.49
CA LYS A 247 12.44 -15.75 -9.95
C LYS A 247 11.30 -14.87 -10.45
N GLN A 248 10.14 -14.92 -9.78
CA GLN A 248 8.90 -14.33 -10.28
C GLN A 248 8.42 -13.13 -9.46
N ASN A 249 8.97 -12.91 -8.26
CA ASN A 249 8.58 -11.75 -7.45
C ASN A 249 9.02 -10.45 -8.13
N TYR A 250 8.04 -9.60 -8.47
CA TYR A 250 8.29 -8.37 -9.21
C TYR A 250 9.05 -7.30 -8.43
N SER A 251 8.93 -7.26 -7.10
CA SER A 251 9.73 -6.36 -6.26
C SER A 251 11.20 -6.73 -6.32
N LEU A 252 11.52 -8.03 -6.33
CA LEU A 252 12.90 -8.51 -6.49
C LEU A 252 13.44 -8.22 -7.89
N ILE A 253 12.64 -8.44 -8.93
CA ILE A 253 13.00 -8.13 -10.33
C ILE A 253 13.28 -6.62 -10.49
N ALA A 254 12.45 -5.76 -9.89
CA ALA A 254 12.67 -4.32 -9.90
C ALA A 254 14.03 -3.94 -9.27
N GLN A 255 14.36 -4.51 -8.11
CA GLN A 255 15.65 -4.24 -7.48
C GLN A 255 16.84 -4.78 -8.28
N ALA A 256 16.70 -5.92 -8.95
CA ALA A 256 17.74 -6.42 -9.85
C ALA A 256 18.02 -5.44 -10.99
N TYR A 257 16.98 -4.85 -11.58
CA TYR A 257 17.14 -3.82 -12.60
C TYR A 257 17.68 -2.49 -12.04
N ASN A 258 17.38 -2.12 -10.79
CA ASN A 258 18.00 -0.97 -10.13
C ASN A 258 19.51 -1.15 -9.95
N VAL A 259 19.97 -2.37 -9.58
CA VAL A 259 21.40 -2.70 -9.52
C VAL A 259 22.05 -2.59 -10.90
N ASN A 260 21.38 -3.05 -11.96
CA ASN A 260 21.85 -2.91 -13.33
C ASN A 260 21.94 -1.43 -13.75
N ALA A 261 20.96 -0.60 -13.41
CA ALA A 261 20.99 0.84 -13.66
C ALA A 261 22.16 1.52 -12.91
N ALA A 262 22.39 1.16 -11.65
CA ALA A 262 23.53 1.65 -10.87
C ALA A 262 24.89 1.22 -11.47
N MET A 263 24.96 0.03 -12.06
CA MET A 263 26.15 -0.43 -12.78
C MET A 263 26.39 0.39 -14.06
N GLU A 264 25.36 0.67 -14.85
CA GLU A 264 25.47 1.55 -16.02
C GLU A 264 25.84 2.98 -15.61
N ALA A 265 25.37 3.47 -14.46
CA ALA A 265 25.78 4.78 -13.92
C ALA A 265 27.29 4.86 -13.62
N ILE A 266 27.93 3.77 -13.15
CA ILE A 266 29.39 3.74 -13.00
C ILE A 266 30.07 3.92 -14.36
N LYS A 267 29.58 3.22 -15.39
CA LYS A 267 30.12 3.30 -16.76
C LYS A 267 29.89 4.69 -17.36
N GLN A 268 28.75 5.32 -17.08
CA GLN A 268 28.43 6.68 -17.45
C GLN A 268 29.43 7.68 -16.85
N GLN A 269 29.71 7.57 -15.54
CA GLN A 269 30.71 8.44 -14.91
C GLN A 269 32.12 8.21 -15.47
N ALA A 270 32.49 6.96 -15.80
CA ALA A 270 33.73 6.67 -16.52
C ALA A 270 33.73 7.23 -17.96
N GLY A 271 32.56 7.30 -18.58
CA GLY A 271 32.31 7.88 -19.89
C GLY A 271 32.79 9.32 -20.05
N ASN A 272 32.68 10.11 -18.98
CA ASN A 272 33.11 11.51 -18.94
C ASN A 272 34.62 11.71 -19.16
N GLY A 273 35.43 10.64 -19.09
CA GLY A 273 36.86 10.66 -19.39
C GLY A 273 37.22 10.35 -20.85
N TYR A 274 36.27 9.89 -21.67
CA TYR A 274 36.51 9.56 -23.08
C TYR A 274 36.36 10.78 -23.99
N PRO A 275 37.02 10.77 -25.17
CA PRO A 275 36.79 11.80 -26.18
C PRO A 275 35.38 11.68 -26.77
N VAL A 276 34.78 12.82 -27.08
CA VAL A 276 33.46 12.94 -27.76
C VAL A 276 33.67 13.48 -29.16
N LEU A 277 33.07 12.86 -30.16
CA LEU A 277 33.10 13.29 -31.56
C LEU A 277 31.70 13.69 -32.01
N ASP A 278 31.55 14.95 -32.40
CA ASP A 278 30.29 15.52 -32.88
C ASP A 278 30.41 15.98 -34.33
N LEU A 279 29.33 15.84 -35.09
CA LEU A 279 29.09 16.60 -36.31
C LEU A 279 28.47 17.94 -35.92
N GLN A 280 29.09 19.03 -36.34
CA GLN A 280 28.61 20.39 -36.10
C GLN A 280 28.36 21.10 -37.42
N GLY A 281 27.17 21.68 -37.55
CA GLY A 281 26.82 22.59 -38.62
C GLY A 281 26.31 23.90 -38.03
N SER A 282 26.59 25.03 -38.68
CA SER A 282 25.88 26.26 -38.35
C SER A 282 25.70 27.16 -39.55
N TYR A 283 24.63 27.94 -39.53
CA TYR A 283 24.36 29.05 -40.43
C TYR A 283 24.05 30.28 -39.58
N ALA A 284 24.69 31.41 -39.82
CA ALA A 284 24.41 32.65 -39.10
C ALA A 284 24.43 33.83 -40.08
N ASP A 285 23.46 34.73 -39.95
CA ASP A 285 23.41 36.01 -40.64
C ASP A 285 23.30 37.11 -39.59
N ALA A 286 24.33 37.95 -39.51
CA ALA A 286 24.41 39.06 -38.57
C ALA A 286 24.54 40.37 -39.33
N ARG A 287 23.79 41.37 -38.89
CA ARG A 287 23.79 42.72 -39.46
C ARG A 287 24.07 43.74 -38.38
N THR A 288 24.88 44.74 -38.72
CA THR A 288 25.20 45.85 -37.83
C THR A 288 24.84 47.17 -38.47
N SER A 289 24.40 48.13 -37.67
CA SER A 289 24.12 49.51 -38.08
C SER A 289 24.64 50.48 -37.02
N ASP A 290 25.65 51.26 -37.39
CA ASP A 290 26.29 52.23 -36.49
C ASP A 290 25.64 53.62 -36.53
N ASN A 291 25.62 54.29 -35.38
CA ASN A 291 25.21 55.69 -35.26
C ASN A 291 26.06 56.45 -34.20
N PRO A 292 26.93 57.39 -34.60
CA PRO A 292 27.17 57.86 -35.98
C PRO A 292 27.96 56.85 -36.84
N PRO A 293 27.81 56.86 -38.19
CA PRO A 293 28.57 55.99 -39.09
C PRO A 293 30.08 56.21 -39.01
N ALA A 294 30.89 55.13 -38.97
CA ALA A 294 32.34 55.23 -38.88
C ALA A 294 33.03 55.86 -40.12
N SER A 295 32.38 55.83 -41.30
CA SER A 295 32.95 56.33 -42.56
C SER A 295 31.90 56.84 -43.55
N GLY A 296 31.25 57.98 -43.28
CA GLY A 296 30.50 58.80 -44.25
C GLY A 296 29.22 58.21 -44.92
N ASN A 297 29.15 56.89 -45.11
CA ASN A 297 27.98 56.11 -45.48
C ASN A 297 27.58 55.25 -44.28
N PRO A 298 26.28 54.99 -44.03
CA PRO A 298 25.87 54.07 -42.99
C PRO A 298 26.48 52.69 -43.31
N PRO A 299 27.40 52.14 -42.49
CA PRO A 299 27.94 50.82 -42.75
C PRO A 299 26.88 49.82 -42.30
N GLN A 300 25.91 49.54 -43.17
CA GLN A 300 25.13 48.31 -43.02
C GLN A 300 26.04 47.17 -43.46
N SER A 301 26.81 46.65 -42.51
CA SER A 301 27.63 45.46 -42.72
C SER A 301 26.79 44.23 -42.43
N GLY A 302 26.68 43.32 -43.40
CA GLY A 302 26.05 42.03 -43.26
C GLY A 302 27.09 40.93 -43.40
N LEU A 303 27.11 39.99 -42.46
CA LEU A 303 27.99 38.83 -42.49
C LEU A 303 27.14 37.57 -42.40
N ALA A 304 27.12 36.80 -43.48
CA ALA A 304 26.57 35.46 -43.52
C ALA A 304 27.71 34.43 -43.40
N THR A 305 27.62 33.53 -42.43
CA THR A 305 28.62 32.47 -42.17
C THR A 305 27.94 31.12 -42.18
N SER A 306 28.50 30.16 -42.93
CA SER A 306 28.06 28.77 -42.96
C SER A 306 29.24 27.86 -42.62
N MET A 307 29.06 26.90 -41.71
CA MET A 307 30.08 25.92 -41.38
C MET A 307 29.46 24.52 -41.29
N LEU A 308 30.24 23.52 -41.69
CA LEU A 308 29.96 22.11 -41.45
C LEU A 308 31.31 21.43 -41.17
N GLY A 309 31.41 20.72 -40.04
CA GLY A 309 32.67 20.13 -39.62
C GLY A 309 32.50 19.09 -38.52
N LEU A 310 33.58 18.39 -38.24
CA LEU A 310 33.67 17.45 -37.12
C LEU A 310 34.41 18.13 -35.96
N GLN A 311 33.88 18.00 -34.75
CA GLN A 311 34.51 18.49 -33.53
C GLN A 311 34.83 17.32 -32.60
N LEU A 312 36.12 17.15 -32.30
CA LEU A 312 36.60 16.18 -31.31
C LEU A 312 36.91 16.92 -30.01
N THR A 313 36.17 16.61 -28.95
CA THR A 313 36.37 17.18 -27.62
C THR A 313 36.99 16.13 -26.70
N TYR A 314 38.20 16.40 -26.21
CA TYR A 314 38.88 15.55 -25.22
C TYR A 314 39.36 16.38 -24.03
N LYS A 315 38.96 15.97 -22.82
CA LYS A 315 39.27 16.67 -21.56
C LYS A 315 40.24 15.82 -20.72
N PRO A 316 41.56 15.89 -20.96
CA PRO A 316 42.55 15.02 -20.30
C PRO A 316 42.69 15.30 -18.79
N LEU A 317 42.48 16.55 -18.37
CA LEU A 317 42.60 16.98 -16.97
C LEU A 317 41.27 17.60 -16.52
N GLN A 318 40.66 17.00 -15.48
CA GLN A 318 39.38 17.43 -14.91
C GLN A 318 39.45 17.57 -13.37
N GLY A 319 40.63 17.87 -12.82
CA GLY A 319 40.79 18.13 -11.38
C GLY A 319 40.38 16.99 -10.45
N GLY A 320 40.39 15.74 -10.92
CA GLY A 320 39.95 14.57 -10.14
C GLY A 320 38.43 14.32 -10.10
N LEU A 321 37.62 15.15 -10.77
CA LEU A 321 36.16 15.04 -10.81
C LEU A 321 35.70 13.65 -11.25
N VAL A 322 36.20 13.14 -12.39
CA VAL A 322 35.81 11.83 -12.92
C VAL A 322 36.13 10.69 -11.95
N LEU A 323 37.31 10.72 -11.31
CA LEU A 323 37.70 9.70 -10.33
C LEU A 323 36.78 9.71 -9.10
N ALA A 324 36.45 10.90 -8.59
CA ALA A 324 35.54 11.05 -7.46
C ALA A 324 34.11 10.59 -7.82
N SER A 325 33.59 10.97 -8.99
CA SER A 325 32.27 10.56 -9.47
C SER A 325 32.15 9.05 -9.71
N ILE A 326 33.18 8.40 -10.26
CA ILE A 326 33.22 6.93 -10.38
C ILE A 326 33.19 6.29 -8.98
N LYS A 327 33.97 6.81 -8.04
CA LYS A 327 34.01 6.29 -6.66
C LYS A 327 32.65 6.43 -5.97
N GLN A 328 31.98 7.58 -6.14
CA GLN A 328 30.62 7.80 -5.64
C GLN A 328 29.63 6.82 -6.27
N ALA A 329 29.64 6.64 -7.60
CA ALA A 329 28.77 5.70 -8.30
C ALA A 329 28.99 4.24 -7.84
N ARG A 330 30.24 3.85 -7.52
CA ARG A 330 30.53 2.53 -6.94
C ARG A 330 29.89 2.35 -5.57
N TYR A 331 29.89 3.37 -4.70
CA TYR A 331 29.20 3.28 -3.42
C TYR A 331 27.68 3.19 -3.59
N ASN A 332 27.11 3.93 -4.55
CA ASN A 332 25.69 3.82 -4.88
C ASN A 332 25.30 2.42 -5.40
N TYR A 333 26.16 1.79 -6.21
CA TYR A 333 25.97 0.40 -6.62
C TYR A 333 25.98 -0.57 -5.44
N VAL A 334 26.92 -0.41 -4.49
CA VAL A 334 26.96 -1.24 -3.27
C VAL A 334 25.69 -1.04 -2.44
N ALA A 335 25.19 0.19 -2.32
CA ALA A 335 23.92 0.47 -1.66
C ALA A 335 22.73 -0.20 -2.36
N ALA A 336 22.66 -0.14 -3.69
CA ALA A 336 21.63 -0.82 -4.48
C ALA A 336 21.68 -2.34 -4.33
N ALA A 337 22.89 -2.92 -4.30
CA ALA A 337 23.08 -4.35 -4.06
C ALA A 337 22.66 -4.77 -2.64
N GLY A 338 22.90 -3.91 -1.64
CA GLY A 338 22.40 -4.10 -0.28
C GLY A 338 20.87 -4.11 -0.21
N LEU A 339 20.21 -3.19 -0.92
CA LEU A 339 18.75 -3.15 -1.01
C LEU A 339 18.19 -4.39 -1.70
N LEU A 340 18.83 -4.86 -2.79
CA LEU A 340 18.46 -6.11 -3.45
C LEU A 340 18.52 -7.31 -2.49
N GLU A 341 19.59 -7.44 -1.70
CA GLU A 341 19.74 -8.50 -0.70
C GLU A 341 18.67 -8.39 0.40
N GLN A 342 18.37 -7.17 0.87
CA GLN A 342 17.29 -6.95 1.84
C GLN A 342 15.93 -7.39 1.27
N THR A 343 15.60 -7.00 0.05
CA THR A 343 14.36 -7.41 -0.63
C THR A 343 14.31 -8.91 -0.83
N TYR A 344 15.43 -9.54 -1.23
CA TYR A 344 15.51 -10.99 -1.36
C TYR A 344 15.18 -11.70 -0.04
N ARG A 345 15.81 -11.30 1.06
CA ARG A 345 15.53 -11.89 2.39
C ARG A 345 14.09 -11.64 2.85
N GLY A 346 13.54 -10.47 2.55
CA GLY A 346 12.13 -10.16 2.78
C GLY A 346 11.21 -11.13 2.06
N VAL A 347 11.38 -11.28 0.74
CA VAL A 347 10.60 -12.20 -0.10
C VAL A 347 10.72 -13.65 0.38
N VAL A 348 11.92 -14.10 0.76
CA VAL A 348 12.13 -15.43 1.33
C VAL A 348 11.35 -15.60 2.63
N ASN A 349 11.41 -14.62 3.53
CA ASN A 349 10.68 -14.64 4.80
C ASN A 349 9.17 -14.68 4.54
N ASP A 350 8.64 -13.73 3.77
CA ASP A 350 7.21 -13.59 3.46
C ASP A 350 6.64 -14.85 2.78
N THR A 351 7.41 -15.47 1.88
CA THR A 351 7.02 -16.73 1.25
C THR A 351 6.95 -17.87 2.25
N ARG A 352 7.95 -17.98 3.14
CA ARG A 352 7.99 -19.03 4.16
C ARG A 352 6.89 -18.85 5.20
N THR A 353 6.69 -17.64 5.70
CA THR A 353 5.66 -17.33 6.70
C THR A 353 4.27 -17.55 6.14
N SER A 354 4.00 -17.11 4.90
CA SER A 354 2.71 -17.33 4.25
C SER A 354 2.46 -18.81 3.98
N PHE A 355 3.47 -19.58 3.55
CA PHE A 355 3.35 -21.03 3.36
C PHE A 355 3.01 -21.76 4.66
N LEU A 356 3.74 -21.45 5.74
CA LEU A 356 3.46 -22.00 7.06
C LEU A 356 2.09 -21.55 7.58
N GLY A 357 1.70 -20.30 7.31
CA GLY A 357 0.40 -19.73 7.60
C GLY A 357 -0.74 -20.53 6.98
N VAL A 358 -0.63 -20.88 5.69
CA VAL A 358 -1.63 -21.73 5.02
C VAL A 358 -1.74 -23.10 5.72
N LEU A 359 -0.61 -23.76 6.00
CA LEU A 359 -0.62 -25.06 6.66
C LEU A 359 -1.20 -25.01 8.09
N SER A 360 -0.85 -23.98 8.86
CA SER A 360 -1.40 -23.78 10.20
C SER A 360 -2.89 -23.47 10.16
N SER A 361 -3.34 -22.62 9.23
CA SER A 361 -4.76 -22.27 9.11
C SER A 361 -5.62 -23.49 8.74
N ILE A 362 -5.13 -24.40 7.87
CA ILE A 362 -5.84 -25.66 7.59
C ILE A 362 -6.03 -26.47 8.88
N SER A 363 -4.99 -26.57 9.70
CA SER A 363 -5.04 -27.32 10.97
C SER A 363 -5.95 -26.65 11.99
N GLN A 364 -5.89 -25.31 12.10
CA GLN A 364 -6.73 -24.51 12.98
C GLN A 364 -8.21 -24.63 12.62
N VAL A 365 -8.58 -24.45 11.35
CA VAL A 365 -9.98 -24.59 10.89
C VAL A 365 -10.54 -25.98 11.24
N ASN A 366 -9.76 -27.05 11.08
CA ASN A 366 -10.19 -28.40 11.44
C ASN A 366 -10.34 -28.58 12.96
N ALA A 367 -9.39 -28.07 13.75
CA ALA A 367 -9.44 -28.13 15.21
C ALA A 367 -10.63 -27.34 15.76
N ASP A 368 -10.91 -26.16 15.20
CA ASP A 368 -12.00 -25.29 15.64
C ASP A 368 -13.37 -25.81 15.22
N LYS A 369 -13.47 -26.49 14.07
CA LYS A 369 -14.65 -27.26 13.71
C LYS A 369 -14.98 -28.32 14.78
N GLN A 370 -13.98 -29.04 15.26
CA GLN A 370 -14.17 -30.00 16.37
C GLN A 370 -14.49 -29.29 17.69
N ARG A 371 -13.86 -28.14 17.95
CA ARG A 371 -14.12 -27.33 19.16
C ARG A 371 -15.57 -26.88 19.25
N ILE A 372 -16.19 -26.50 18.13
CA ILE A 372 -17.62 -26.16 18.09
C ILE A 372 -18.49 -27.35 18.54
N ILE A 373 -18.20 -28.57 18.05
CA ILE A 373 -18.94 -29.78 18.43
C ILE A 373 -18.78 -30.04 19.93
N SER A 374 -17.54 -29.99 20.45
CA SER A 374 -17.26 -30.18 21.88
C SER A 374 -17.92 -29.11 22.76
N ALA A 375 -17.85 -27.84 22.36
CA ALA A 375 -18.46 -26.73 23.10
C ALA A 375 -19.99 -26.82 23.10
N LYS A 376 -20.59 -27.27 21.99
CA LYS A 376 -22.04 -27.51 21.91
C LYS A 376 -22.47 -28.63 22.85
N ASN A 377 -21.79 -29.77 22.82
CA ASN A 377 -22.10 -30.89 23.73
C ASN A 377 -21.91 -30.49 25.20
N ALA A 378 -20.88 -29.71 25.51
CA ALA A 378 -20.64 -29.19 26.86
C ALA A 378 -21.75 -28.22 27.31
N PHE A 379 -22.23 -27.35 26.43
CA PHE A 379 -23.38 -26.49 26.70
C PHE A 379 -24.65 -27.32 26.98
N GLU A 380 -24.98 -28.28 26.11
CA GLU A 380 -26.17 -29.13 26.28
C GLU A 380 -26.11 -29.95 27.58
N ALA A 381 -24.95 -30.50 27.93
CA ALA A 381 -24.76 -31.23 29.19
C ALA A 381 -24.86 -30.31 30.42
N THR A 382 -24.34 -29.09 30.33
CA THR A 382 -24.40 -28.10 31.42
C THR A 382 -25.82 -27.58 31.62
N GLU A 383 -26.56 -27.35 30.53
CA GLU A 383 -27.96 -26.96 30.55
C GLU A 383 -28.83 -28.07 31.19
N ALA A 384 -28.60 -29.33 30.83
CA ALA A 384 -29.27 -30.46 31.46
C ALA A 384 -28.91 -30.57 32.95
N GLY A 385 -27.63 -30.39 33.30
CA GLY A 385 -27.13 -30.38 34.67
C GLY A 385 -27.76 -29.29 35.54
N PHE A 386 -27.99 -28.11 34.96
CA PHE A 386 -28.67 -26.99 35.62
C PHE A 386 -30.14 -27.30 35.91
N LYS A 387 -30.86 -27.89 34.94
CA LYS A 387 -32.26 -28.31 35.10
C LYS A 387 -32.48 -29.31 36.24
N VAL A 388 -31.46 -30.10 36.60
CA VAL A 388 -31.50 -31.07 37.72
C VAL A 388 -30.75 -30.59 38.96
N GLY A 389 -30.27 -29.34 38.99
CA GLY A 389 -29.61 -28.74 40.16
C GLY A 389 -28.16 -29.19 40.42
N THR A 390 -27.51 -29.86 39.47
CA THR A 390 -26.11 -30.31 39.59
C THR A 390 -25.09 -29.31 39.03
N ARG A 391 -25.56 -28.26 38.35
CA ARG A 391 -24.78 -27.16 37.79
C ARG A 391 -25.47 -25.83 38.10
N THR A 392 -24.71 -24.74 38.03
CA THR A 392 -25.19 -23.37 38.31
C THR A 392 -25.60 -22.64 37.04
N MET A 393 -26.39 -21.55 37.15
CA MET A 393 -26.74 -20.70 36.01
C MET A 393 -25.48 -20.10 35.36
N VAL A 394 -24.50 -19.72 36.19
CA VAL A 394 -23.19 -19.22 35.74
C VAL A 394 -22.49 -20.24 34.83
N ASP A 395 -22.54 -21.54 35.15
CA ASP A 395 -21.96 -22.59 34.28
C ASP A 395 -22.65 -22.62 32.90
N VAL A 396 -23.97 -22.46 32.84
CA VAL A 396 -24.75 -22.42 31.59
C VAL A 396 -24.35 -21.19 30.76
N LEU A 397 -24.27 -20.02 31.38
CA LEU A 397 -23.87 -18.77 30.71
C LEU A 397 -22.42 -18.83 30.18
N ILE A 398 -21.50 -19.41 30.94
CA ILE A 398 -20.10 -19.60 30.52
C ILE A 398 -20.00 -20.60 29.37
N SER A 399 -20.69 -21.73 29.43
CA SER A 399 -20.66 -22.74 28.37
C SER A 399 -21.29 -22.23 27.08
N LEU A 400 -22.39 -21.46 27.17
CA LEU A 400 -23.01 -20.78 26.03
C LEU A 400 -22.07 -19.77 25.38
N THR A 401 -21.43 -18.91 26.18
CA THR A 401 -20.45 -17.93 25.67
C THR A 401 -19.25 -18.63 25.02
N THR A 402 -18.80 -19.75 25.60
CA THR A 402 -17.71 -20.59 25.04
C THR A 402 -18.08 -21.14 23.66
N LEU A 403 -19.32 -21.60 23.46
CA LEU A 403 -19.80 -22.07 22.15
C LEU A 403 -19.75 -20.96 21.09
N TYR A 404 -20.27 -19.77 21.40
CA TYR A 404 -20.26 -18.66 20.44
C TYR A 404 -18.85 -18.13 20.15
N ARG A 405 -17.95 -18.11 21.15
CA ARG A 405 -16.52 -17.81 20.92
C ARG A 405 -15.85 -18.85 20.01
N ALA A 406 -16.20 -20.12 20.13
CA ALA A 406 -15.69 -21.16 19.23
C ALA A 406 -16.19 -20.95 17.79
N GLN A 407 -17.44 -20.54 17.60
CA GLN A 407 -17.99 -20.21 16.27
C GLN A 407 -17.33 -18.97 15.65
N GLN A 408 -17.07 -17.92 16.45
CA GLN A 408 -16.38 -16.71 16.00
C GLN A 408 -14.96 -17.03 15.53
N GLN A 409 -14.18 -17.76 16.34
CA GLN A 409 -12.82 -18.11 15.97
C GLN A 409 -12.77 -19.03 14.74
N TYR A 410 -13.68 -19.99 14.62
CA TYR A 410 -13.78 -20.82 13.42
C TYR A 410 -14.01 -19.98 12.15
N ALA A 411 -14.83 -18.92 12.24
CA ALA A 411 -15.00 -17.99 11.13
C ALA A 411 -13.71 -17.22 10.84
N ASN A 412 -13.06 -16.65 11.87
CA ASN A 412 -11.79 -15.93 11.72
C ASN A 412 -10.72 -16.81 11.06
N ASP A 413 -10.57 -18.06 11.49
CA ASP A 413 -9.57 -18.99 10.94
C ASP A 413 -9.84 -19.34 9.47
N ARG A 414 -11.11 -19.36 9.05
CA ARG A 414 -11.50 -19.55 7.64
C ARG A 414 -11.09 -18.36 6.76
N TYR A 415 -11.27 -17.14 7.24
CA TYR A 415 -10.83 -15.94 6.51
C TYR A 415 -9.30 -15.85 6.50
N ALA A 416 -8.64 -16.14 7.63
CA ALA A 416 -7.18 -16.20 7.72
C ALA A 416 -6.56 -17.23 6.76
N TYR A 417 -7.20 -18.37 6.52
CA TYR A 417 -6.77 -19.33 5.50
C TYR A 417 -6.75 -18.71 4.10
N VAL A 418 -7.80 -17.98 3.72
CA VAL A 418 -7.91 -17.34 2.40
C VAL A 418 -6.88 -16.23 2.26
N ASP A 419 -6.71 -15.38 3.28
CA ASP A 419 -5.70 -14.33 3.28
C ASP A 419 -4.27 -14.89 3.18
N ASN A 420 -3.94 -15.93 3.94
CA ASN A 420 -2.64 -16.60 3.87
C ASN A 420 -2.38 -17.22 2.48
N LEU A 421 -3.41 -17.76 1.84
CA LEU A 421 -3.30 -18.31 0.48
C LEU A 421 -3.00 -17.22 -0.55
N ILE A 422 -3.68 -16.08 -0.46
CA ILE A 422 -3.44 -14.92 -1.33
C ILE A 422 -2.05 -14.34 -1.06
N ALA A 423 -1.66 -14.20 0.21
CA ALA A 423 -0.35 -13.71 0.62
C ALA A 423 0.78 -14.60 0.09
N LEU A 424 0.61 -15.94 0.13
CA LEU A 424 1.59 -16.87 -0.44
C LEU A 424 1.75 -16.66 -1.95
N LYS A 425 0.65 -16.52 -2.69
CA LYS A 425 0.68 -16.28 -4.13
C LYS A 425 1.30 -14.93 -4.49
N ALA A 426 1.02 -13.89 -3.69
CA ALA A 426 1.60 -12.56 -3.84
C ALA A 426 3.11 -12.58 -3.56
N ALA A 427 3.55 -13.18 -2.46
CA ALA A 427 4.96 -13.34 -2.11
C ALA A 427 5.73 -14.14 -3.19
N ALA A 428 5.10 -15.18 -3.74
CA ALA A 428 5.65 -15.96 -4.85
C ALA A 428 5.68 -15.20 -6.19
N GLY A 429 5.02 -14.04 -6.31
CA GLY A 429 4.89 -13.30 -7.57
C GLY A 429 3.93 -13.93 -8.58
N THR A 430 3.14 -14.91 -8.16
CA THR A 430 2.22 -15.68 -9.03
C THR A 430 0.77 -15.24 -8.95
N LEU A 431 0.43 -14.32 -8.04
CA LEU A 431 -0.93 -13.83 -7.87
C LEU A 431 -1.46 -13.22 -9.17
N SER A 432 -2.60 -13.75 -9.62
CA SER A 432 -3.26 -13.38 -10.86
C SER A 432 -4.77 -13.21 -10.67
N VAL A 433 -5.42 -12.62 -11.69
CA VAL A 433 -6.89 -12.49 -11.71
C VAL A 433 -7.57 -13.86 -11.71
N ASN A 434 -6.94 -14.90 -12.28
CA ASN A 434 -7.48 -16.25 -12.28
C ASN A 434 -7.54 -16.84 -10.86
N ASP A 435 -6.57 -16.51 -10.00
CA ASP A 435 -6.61 -16.92 -8.60
C ASP A 435 -7.79 -16.25 -7.85
N LEU A 436 -8.03 -14.95 -8.12
CA LEU A 436 -9.22 -14.25 -7.58
C LEU A 436 -10.53 -14.87 -8.08
N GLN A 437 -10.60 -15.28 -9.34
CA GLN A 437 -11.76 -15.98 -9.89
C GLN A 437 -11.97 -17.35 -9.24
N ALA A 438 -10.89 -18.11 -8.99
CA ALA A 438 -10.96 -19.39 -8.29
C ALA A 438 -11.52 -19.23 -6.87
N ILE A 439 -11.08 -18.19 -6.15
CA ILE A 439 -11.60 -17.84 -4.82
C ILE A 439 -13.04 -17.35 -4.89
N ASN A 440 -13.42 -16.61 -5.94
CA ASN A 440 -14.77 -16.09 -6.16
C ASN A 440 -15.82 -17.22 -6.25
N ILE A 441 -15.43 -18.41 -6.72
CA ILE A 441 -16.32 -19.60 -6.77
C ILE A 441 -16.73 -20.05 -5.36
N TRP A 442 -15.94 -19.74 -4.34
CA TRP A 442 -16.27 -20.05 -2.94
C TRP A 442 -17.31 -19.09 -2.35
N LEU A 443 -17.64 -18.01 -3.06
CA LEU A 443 -18.59 -16.98 -2.62
C LEU A 443 -19.98 -17.26 -3.22
N LYS A 444 -20.95 -17.62 -2.38
CA LYS A 444 -22.27 -18.10 -2.84
C LYS A 444 -23.45 -17.36 -2.21
N GLN A 445 -23.38 -17.07 -0.93
CA GLN A 445 -24.51 -16.49 -0.19
C GLN A 445 -24.51 -14.98 -0.33
N GLU A 446 -25.65 -14.36 -0.61
CA GLU A 446 -25.75 -12.90 -0.56
C GLU A 446 -25.83 -12.44 0.89
N ILE A 447 -24.94 -11.52 1.27
CA ILE A 447 -24.94 -10.85 2.56
C ILE A 447 -25.34 -9.40 2.34
N THR A 448 -26.48 -9.01 2.91
CA THR A 448 -26.94 -7.62 2.91
C THR A 448 -26.56 -6.94 4.22
N PHE A 449 -25.95 -5.75 4.13
CA PHE A 449 -25.62 -4.95 5.29
C PHE A 449 -26.76 -3.99 5.60
N PRO A 450 -27.06 -3.76 6.89
CA PRO A 450 -28.02 -2.73 7.27
C PRO A 450 -27.52 -1.37 6.76
N ALA A 451 -28.41 -0.57 6.16
CA ALA A 451 -28.10 0.80 5.80
C ALA A 451 -27.65 1.54 7.08
N GLN A 452 -26.45 2.14 7.05
CA GLN A 452 -25.76 2.79 8.16
C GLN A 452 -26.69 3.18 9.33
N LEU A 453 -26.76 2.34 10.36
CA LEU A 453 -27.44 2.69 11.59
C LEU A 453 -26.44 3.52 12.42
N SER A 454 -26.76 4.80 12.57
CA SER A 454 -26.10 5.72 13.50
C SER A 454 -25.77 5.01 14.80
N VAL A 455 -24.49 5.00 15.17
CA VAL A 455 -24.08 4.49 16.48
C VAL A 455 -24.69 5.39 17.55
N SER A 456 -25.30 4.76 18.55
CA SER A 456 -25.91 5.32 19.78
C SER A 456 -27.39 5.69 19.70
N ARG A 457 -28.23 4.70 20.00
CA ARG A 457 -29.21 4.88 21.07
C ARG A 457 -28.95 3.77 22.10
N VAL A 458 -28.51 4.15 23.30
CA VAL A 458 -28.73 3.32 24.50
C VAL A 458 -30.23 3.01 24.52
N PRO A 459 -30.68 1.79 24.87
CA PRO A 459 -32.11 1.48 24.91
C PRO A 459 -32.87 2.60 25.63
N ASP A 460 -33.96 3.07 25.01
CA ASP A 460 -34.82 4.08 25.61
C ASP A 460 -35.20 3.68 27.05
N GLU A 461 -35.27 4.68 27.91
CA GLU A 461 -35.56 4.62 29.35
C GLU A 461 -36.88 3.90 29.72
N GLU A 462 -37.60 3.32 28.75
CA GLU A 462 -38.87 2.61 28.96
C GLU A 462 -38.70 1.19 29.54
N MET A 463 -37.49 0.59 29.55
CA MET A 463 -37.23 -0.63 30.35
C MET A 463 -36.66 -0.35 31.75
N THR A 464 -36.27 0.89 32.05
CA THR A 464 -35.73 1.28 33.37
C THR A 464 -36.79 1.69 34.39
N GLN A 465 -38.07 1.78 34.01
CA GLN A 465 -39.09 2.28 34.93
C GLN A 465 -39.46 1.35 36.10
N GLU A 466 -38.93 0.12 36.17
CA GLU A 466 -39.23 -0.80 37.28
C GLU A 466 -38.08 -1.03 38.28
N TYR A 467 -36.92 -0.38 38.09
CA TYR A 467 -35.82 -0.45 39.06
C TYR A 467 -35.35 0.95 39.46
N SER A 468 -36.11 1.56 40.36
CA SER A 468 -35.64 2.74 41.10
C SER A 468 -34.53 2.34 42.08
N ILE A 469 -33.48 3.16 42.11
CA ILE A 469 -32.34 3.16 43.07
C ILE A 469 -32.81 3.31 44.56
N GLY A 470 -34.12 3.25 44.82
CA GLY A 470 -34.72 3.25 46.16
C GLY A 470 -34.50 1.98 46.98
N ASP A 471 -34.36 0.81 46.37
CA ASP A 471 -34.29 -0.46 47.13
C ASP A 471 -32.88 -0.82 47.61
N MET A 472 -31.83 -0.27 46.99
CA MET A 472 -30.46 -0.38 47.51
C MET A 472 -30.24 0.39 48.82
N LYS A 473 -31.09 1.39 49.13
CA LYS A 473 -31.02 2.10 50.42
C LYS A 473 -31.62 1.31 51.59
N LYS A 474 -32.44 0.29 51.34
CA LYS A 474 -33.05 -0.51 52.42
C LYS A 474 -32.14 -1.62 52.96
N MET A 475 -31.08 -2.01 52.24
CA MET A 475 -30.11 -3.01 52.70
C MET A 475 -28.84 -2.41 53.34
N SER A 476 -28.64 -1.09 53.29
CA SER A 476 -27.47 -0.44 53.92
C SER A 476 -27.65 -0.12 55.41
N ASN A 477 -28.85 -0.29 55.99
CA ASN A 477 -29.15 0.16 57.37
C ASN A 477 -29.12 -0.95 58.45
N THR A 478 -28.56 -2.13 58.15
CA THR A 478 -28.45 -3.23 59.12
C THR A 478 -27.02 -3.74 59.24
N VAL A 479 -26.06 -2.84 59.49
CA VAL A 479 -24.77 -3.22 60.07
C VAL A 479 -24.41 -2.21 61.16
N THR A 480 -24.58 -2.63 62.41
CA THR A 480 -24.13 -1.90 63.60
C THR A 480 -22.60 -1.97 63.69
N PRO A 481 -21.86 -0.86 63.89
CA PRO A 481 -20.42 -0.93 64.12
C PRO A 481 -20.12 -1.22 65.60
N GLU A 482 -19.41 -2.33 65.85
CA GLU A 482 -18.82 -2.66 67.15
C GLU A 482 -17.46 -1.94 67.33
N LYS A 483 -17.15 -1.63 68.60
CA LYS A 483 -16.14 -0.71 69.15
C LYS A 483 -14.69 -0.87 68.65
N ALA A 484 -14.00 0.27 68.62
CA ALA A 484 -12.57 0.46 68.38
C ALA A 484 -11.65 0.18 69.59
N ALA A 485 -10.42 -0.30 69.33
CA ALA A 485 -9.18 -0.08 70.11
C ALA A 485 -7.93 -0.48 69.24
N PRO A 486 -6.66 -0.18 69.61
CA PRO A 486 -5.86 0.92 69.05
C PRO A 486 -4.61 0.50 68.24
N LYS A 487 -4.00 1.49 67.54
CA LYS A 487 -2.78 1.39 66.70
C LYS A 487 -1.48 1.21 67.51
N PRO A 488 -0.47 0.48 67.01
CA PRO A 488 0.90 0.54 67.52
C PRO A 488 1.80 1.57 66.80
N GLN A 489 2.82 1.97 67.54
CA GLN A 489 3.76 3.07 67.32
C GLN A 489 4.96 2.75 66.40
N GLN A 490 5.61 3.83 65.98
CA GLN A 490 6.87 3.93 65.23
C GLN A 490 8.06 3.21 65.90
N GLN A 491 8.96 2.67 65.07
CA GLN A 491 10.38 2.58 65.40
C GLN A 491 11.24 3.11 64.25
N THR A 492 12.13 4.01 64.66
CA THR A 492 13.23 4.67 63.96
C THR A 492 14.38 3.72 63.68
N GLN A 493 14.97 3.79 62.48
CA GLN A 493 16.40 3.47 62.30
C GLN A 493 17.10 4.50 61.40
N LYS A 494 18.26 4.92 61.88
CA LYS A 494 19.21 5.90 61.34
C LYS A 494 20.16 5.28 60.29
N LYS A 495 20.85 6.20 59.59
CA LYS A 495 22.14 6.11 58.84
C LYS A 495 21.96 6.13 57.31
N SER A 496 22.75 6.83 56.51
CA SER A 496 23.80 7.84 56.71
C SER A 496 24.06 8.48 55.34
N THR A 497 24.36 9.77 55.34
CA THR A 497 24.84 10.55 54.19
C THR A 497 26.28 10.17 53.84
N MET A 498 26.63 10.03 52.57
CA MET A 498 27.96 10.38 52.05
C MET A 498 27.93 10.80 50.58
N THR A 499 28.71 11.85 50.34
CA THR A 499 28.87 12.66 49.13
C THR A 499 30.02 12.13 48.27
N ALA A 500 30.04 12.57 47.00
CA ALA A 500 31.20 12.90 46.17
C ALA A 500 31.65 11.97 45.01
N HIS A 501 31.62 12.58 43.82
CA HIS A 501 32.63 12.62 42.75
C HIS A 501 33.23 11.32 42.19
N HIS A 502 33.00 11.07 40.88
CA HIS A 502 34.11 11.12 39.89
C HIS A 502 33.64 11.08 38.43
N HIS A 503 34.22 12.01 37.65
CA HIS A 503 34.37 11.98 36.19
C HIS A 503 35.03 10.69 35.70
N LYS A 504 34.60 10.16 34.55
CA LYS A 504 35.52 9.44 33.67
C LYS A 504 35.16 9.61 32.19
N GLN A 505 36.17 10.06 31.45
CA GLN A 505 36.18 10.41 30.04
C GLN A 505 35.94 9.18 29.15
N LEU A 506 35.15 9.37 28.09
CA LEU A 506 35.01 8.45 26.96
C LEU A 506 36.18 8.66 25.99
N LYS A 507 36.93 7.60 25.72
CA LYS A 507 38.04 7.57 24.75
C LYS A 507 37.52 6.92 23.46
N LEU A 508 37.54 7.67 22.34
CA LEU A 508 37.25 7.16 21.01
C LEU A 508 38.27 6.08 20.63
N GLN A 509 37.79 4.87 20.29
CA GLN A 509 38.55 3.86 19.57
C GLN A 509 38.07 3.77 18.12
N GLN A 510 39.03 3.82 17.20
CA GLN A 510 38.85 3.76 15.75
C GLN A 510 38.36 2.37 15.33
N LEU A 511 37.23 2.31 14.64
CA LEU A 511 36.72 1.09 14.00
C LEU A 511 37.56 0.74 12.75
N LYS A 512 38.18 -0.44 12.75
CA LYS A 512 38.69 -1.11 11.53
C LYS A 512 37.53 -1.82 10.84
N LEU A 513 37.31 -1.55 9.56
CA LEU A 513 36.31 -2.25 8.74
C LEU A 513 36.74 -3.71 8.48
N PRO A 514 35.82 -4.68 8.54
CA PRO A 514 36.07 -6.04 8.08
C PRO A 514 35.88 -6.14 6.55
N THR A 515 36.78 -6.86 5.89
CA THR A 515 36.66 -7.30 4.49
C THR A 515 35.53 -8.32 4.31
N PRO A 516 34.68 -8.21 3.27
CA PRO A 516 33.64 -9.22 3.03
C PRO A 516 34.24 -10.45 2.34
N VAL A 517 34.06 -11.61 2.99
CA VAL A 517 34.32 -12.94 2.43
C VAL A 517 33.05 -13.43 1.73
N THR A 518 33.22 -14.09 0.58
CA THR A 518 32.23 -14.90 -0.17
C THR A 518 31.23 -14.16 -1.09
N THR A 519 31.69 -13.70 -2.26
CA THR A 519 30.82 -13.12 -3.33
C THR A 519 30.63 -14.07 -4.53
N ALA A 520 31.40 -15.16 -4.65
CA ALA A 520 31.44 -15.94 -5.89
C ALA A 520 30.23 -16.89 -6.11
N GLN A 521 29.58 -17.38 -5.05
CA GLN A 521 28.42 -18.28 -5.20
C GLN A 521 27.10 -17.52 -5.42
N ASN A 522 26.91 -16.36 -4.79
CA ASN A 522 25.71 -15.54 -5.02
C ASN A 522 25.68 -14.90 -6.41
N GLN A 523 26.84 -14.55 -7.00
CA GLN A 523 26.90 -14.01 -8.36
C GLN A 523 26.40 -14.98 -9.45
N LYS A 524 26.56 -16.30 -9.26
CA LYS A 524 26.06 -17.31 -10.21
C LYS A 524 24.54 -17.46 -10.18
N GLN A 525 23.89 -17.27 -9.03
CA GLN A 525 22.43 -17.29 -8.93
C GLN A 525 21.79 -15.98 -9.41
N ILE A 526 22.46 -14.84 -9.17
CA ILE A 526 22.01 -13.51 -9.66
C ILE A 526 22.07 -13.42 -11.20
N ALA A 527 23.07 -14.02 -11.84
CA ALA A 527 23.17 -14.05 -13.30
C ALA A 527 22.05 -14.88 -13.98
N ALA A 528 21.46 -15.87 -13.28
CA ALA A 528 20.40 -16.71 -13.83
C ALA A 528 19.01 -16.03 -13.84
N VAL A 529 18.78 -15.02 -12.99
CA VAL A 529 17.53 -14.23 -12.98
C VAL A 529 17.49 -13.20 -14.12
N ILE A 530 18.65 -12.82 -14.66
CA ILE A 530 18.80 -11.78 -15.69
C ILE A 530 18.54 -12.33 -17.12
N ALA A 531 18.47 -13.65 -17.30
CA ALA A 531 18.38 -14.29 -18.62
C ALA A 531 17.04 -15.02 -18.84
N LEU A 532 15.92 -14.30 -18.94
CA LEU A 532 14.66 -14.85 -19.45
C LEU A 532 13.94 -13.85 -20.38
N PRO A 533 13.44 -14.29 -21.55
CA PRO A 533 12.59 -13.46 -22.41
C PRO A 533 11.18 -13.33 -21.81
N MET A 534 10.61 -12.13 -21.84
CA MET A 534 9.20 -11.89 -21.48
C MET A 534 8.26 -12.48 -22.54
N PRO A 535 7.03 -12.91 -22.16
CA PRO A 535 6.03 -13.35 -23.12
C PRO A 535 5.52 -12.16 -23.96
N THR A 536 5.46 -12.35 -25.27
CA THR A 536 4.93 -11.40 -26.26
C THR A 536 3.44 -11.15 -26.02
N ALA A 537 3.07 -9.91 -25.71
CA ALA A 537 1.69 -9.46 -25.73
C ALA A 537 1.21 -9.36 -27.19
N THR A 538 0.23 -10.20 -27.54
CA THR A 538 -0.56 -10.10 -28.76
C THR A 538 -1.30 -8.77 -28.79
N THR A 539 -0.89 -7.87 -29.68
CA THR A 539 -1.56 -6.62 -30.01
C THR A 539 -2.83 -6.90 -30.80
N ASN A 540 -3.99 -6.64 -30.20
CA ASN A 540 -5.23 -6.47 -30.96
C ASN A 540 -5.37 -5.01 -31.36
N HIS A 541 -5.37 -4.77 -32.67
CA HIS A 541 -5.60 -3.49 -33.32
C HIS A 541 -7.00 -2.95 -32.96
N LEU A 542 -7.07 -1.73 -32.43
CA LEU A 542 -8.24 -0.87 -32.57
C LEU A 542 -7.75 0.49 -33.09
N SER A 543 -8.22 0.79 -34.29
CA SER A 543 -8.07 2.00 -35.07
C SER A 543 -8.77 3.20 -34.42
N GLU A 544 -8.07 4.32 -34.28
CA GLU A 544 -8.68 5.64 -34.14
C GLU A 544 -8.33 6.54 -35.35
N PRO A 545 -9.25 7.41 -35.80
CA PRO A 545 -9.09 8.20 -37.01
C PRO A 545 -8.35 9.52 -36.75
N ARG A 546 -7.64 9.97 -37.79
CA ARG A 546 -6.97 11.28 -37.87
C ARG A 546 -7.98 12.44 -37.84
N VAL A 547 -7.64 13.48 -37.07
CA VAL A 547 -7.77 14.89 -37.45
C VAL A 547 -6.43 15.55 -37.17
#